data_AF-C4Y3H0-F1
#
_entry.id   AF-C4Y3H0-F1
#
_cell.length_a   1.000
_cell.length_b   1.000
_cell.length_c   1.000
_cell.angle_alpha   90.00
_cell.angle_beta   90.00
_cell.angle_gamma   90.00
#
_symmetry.space_group_name_H-M   'P 1'
#
loop_
_entity.id
_entity.type
_entity.pdbx_description
1 polymer ?
#
loop_
_entity_poly.entity_id
_entity_poly.type
_entity_poly.pdbx_seq_one_letter_code
_entity_poly.pdbx_strand_id
1 'polypeptide(L)'
;MDPILTFQREIKDIKEFVELARRADIKSAVVKVNKKLNANGKPFKQTKFKVRGSRYQYTLVVNDATKAKKLQQSLPPTLEIKNL
;
A
#
# COMPACT_ATOMS: atom_id res chain seq x y z
N MET A 1 3.92 22.17 10.29
CA MET A 1 3.13 20.96 9.95
C MET A 1 3.94 19.76 10.41
N ASP A 2 3.83 19.45 11.70
CA ASP A 2 4.72 18.52 12.39
C ASP A 2 4.69 17.13 11.75
N PRO A 3 5.85 16.45 11.65
CA PRO A 3 5.89 15.04 11.30
C PRO A 3 5.36 14.27 12.51
N ILE A 4 4.03 14.19 12.63
CA ILE A 4 3.36 13.36 13.65
C ILE A 4 4.04 12.00 13.60
N LEU A 5 4.66 11.63 14.73
CA LEU A 5 5.38 10.38 14.95
C LEU A 5 4.54 9.24 14.38
N THR A 6 4.90 8.76 13.19
CA THR A 6 4.00 7.90 12.43
C THR A 6 4.37 6.47 12.72
N PHE A 7 3.56 5.84 13.57
CA PHE A 7 3.73 4.42 13.84
C PHE A 7 3.47 3.62 12.55
N GLN A 8 4.40 2.76 12.19
CA GLN A 8 4.28 1.91 11.01
C GLN A 8 3.53 0.63 11.40
N ARG A 9 2.46 0.31 10.67
CA ARG A 9 1.74 -0.95 10.83
C ARG A 9 1.70 -1.70 9.52
N GLU A 10 2.22 -2.93 9.52
CA GLU A 10 2.09 -3.82 8.38
C GLU A 10 0.71 -4.51 8.42
N ILE A 11 0.04 -4.54 7.27
CA ILE A 11 -1.22 -5.23 7.04
C ILE A 11 -0.94 -6.42 6.14
N LYS A 12 -1.44 -7.60 6.53
CA LYS A 12 -1.25 -8.84 5.77
C LYS A 12 -2.49 -9.22 4.96
N ASP A 13 -3.67 -8.80 5.40
CA ASP A 13 -4.93 -9.12 4.75
C ASP A 13 -5.37 -8.03 3.75
N ILE A 14 -5.80 -8.45 2.56
CA ILE A 14 -6.20 -7.53 1.49
C ILE A 14 -7.54 -6.86 1.81
N LYS A 15 -8.48 -7.57 2.44
CA LYS A 15 -9.80 -7.00 2.77
C LYS A 15 -9.65 -5.90 3.82
N GLU A 16 -8.86 -6.15 4.87
CA GLU A 16 -8.52 -5.13 5.88
C GLU A 16 -7.93 -3.87 5.21
N PHE A 17 -7.03 -4.04 4.24
CA PHE A 17 -6.44 -2.91 3.52
C PHE A 17 -7.47 -2.11 2.70
N VAL A 18 -8.38 -2.78 1.99
CA VAL A 18 -9.42 -2.11 1.18
C VAL A 18 -10.46 -1.41 2.06
N GLU A 19 -10.75 -1.94 3.25
CA GLU A 19 -11.57 -1.26 4.25
C GLU A 19 -10.87 -0.02 4.81
N LEU A 20 -9.57 -0.12 5.13
CA LEU A 20 -8.77 1.03 5.58
C LEU A 20 -8.77 2.15 4.53
N ALA A 21 -8.55 1.81 3.25
CA ALA A 21 -8.54 2.77 2.14
C ALA A 21 -9.86 3.54 1.94
N ARG A 22 -10.98 3.04 2.48
CA ARG A 22 -12.30 3.68 2.43
C ARG A 22 -12.60 4.57 3.63
N ARG A 23 -11.76 4.59 4.66
CA ARG A 23 -11.98 5.42 5.85
C ARG A 23 -11.81 6.91 5.53
N ALA A 24 -12.64 7.74 6.15
CA ALA A 24 -12.66 9.19 5.94
C ALA A 24 -11.35 9.90 6.33
N ASP A 25 -10.55 9.34 7.26
CA ASP A 25 -9.26 9.91 7.66
C ASP A 25 -8.13 9.63 6.66
N ILE A 26 -8.33 8.71 5.72
CA ILE A 26 -7.35 8.37 4.70
C ILE A 26 -7.65 9.15 3.41
N LYS A 27 -6.74 10.05 3.05
CA LYS A 27 -6.89 10.94 1.90
C LYS A 27 -6.00 10.57 0.71
N SER A 28 -4.89 9.87 0.98
CA SER A 28 -3.94 9.49 -0.06
C SER A 28 -3.31 8.12 0.19
N ALA A 29 -2.92 7.50 -0.92
CA ALA A 29 -2.16 6.27 -0.98
C ALA A 29 -0.87 6.48 -1.77
N VAL A 30 0.20 5.83 -1.32
CA VAL A 30 1.45 5.71 -2.07
C VAL A 30 1.60 4.26 -2.54
N VAL A 31 1.74 4.08 -3.84
CA VAL A 31 2.02 2.78 -4.46
C VAL A 31 3.48 2.78 -4.87
N LYS A 32 4.32 2.00 -4.16
CA LYS A 32 5.75 1.91 -4.43
C LYS A 32 6.13 0.56 -5.02
N VAL A 33 6.66 0.54 -6.24
CA VAL A 33 7.13 -0.69 -6.90
C VAL A 33 8.63 -0.87 -6.69
N ASN A 34 9.05 -2.03 -6.21
CA ASN A 34 10.45 -2.37 -5.95
C ASN A 34 10.82 -3.62 -6.76
N LYS A 35 12.02 -3.64 -7.34
CA LYS A 35 12.61 -4.87 -7.90
C LYS A 35 13.25 -5.66 -6.75
N LYS A 36 12.92 -6.94 -6.63
CA LYS A 36 13.44 -7.87 -5.61
C LYS A 36 13.85 -9.18 -6.27
N LEU A 37 14.74 -9.93 -5.63
CA LEU A 37 15.10 -11.29 -6.05
C LEU A 37 14.36 -12.28 -5.15
N ASN A 38 13.84 -13.36 -5.73
CA ASN A 38 13.30 -14.47 -4.95
C ASN A 38 14.45 -15.37 -4.44
N ALA A 39 14.11 -16.41 -3.67
CA ALA A 39 15.11 -17.34 -3.13
C ALA A 39 15.98 -18.03 -4.20
N ASN A 40 15.50 -18.12 -5.43
CA ASN A 40 16.20 -18.73 -6.57
C ASN A 40 16.97 -17.69 -7.42
N GLY A 41 17.14 -16.46 -6.92
CA GLY A 41 17.82 -15.38 -7.64
C GLY A 41 17.04 -14.80 -8.83
N LYS A 42 15.77 -15.19 -9.04
CA LYS A 42 14.96 -14.64 -10.13
C LYS A 42 14.35 -13.28 -9.72
N PRO A 43 14.45 -12.24 -10.57
CA PRO A 43 13.86 -10.94 -10.28
C PRO A 43 12.33 -10.98 -10.34
N PHE A 44 11.69 -10.28 -9.41
CA PHE A 44 10.25 -10.04 -9.39
C PHE A 44 9.94 -8.61 -8.93
N LYS A 45 8.71 -8.14 -9.22
CA LYS A 45 8.22 -6.83 -8.78
C LYS A 45 7.44 -6.97 -7.48
N GLN A 46 7.92 -6.36 -6.41
CA GLN A 46 7.21 -6.22 -5.14
C GLN A 46 6.56 -4.84 -5.08
N THR A 47 5.24 -4.80 -4.93
CA THR A 47 4.48 -3.56 -4.78
C THR A 47 4.12 -3.35 -3.31
N LYS A 48 4.38 -2.14 -2.78
CA LYS A 48 3.97 -1.74 -1.43
C LYS A 48 2.90 -0.67 -1.54
N PHE A 49 1.72 -0.97 -1.02
CA PHE A 49 0.62 -0.03 -0.89
C PHE A 49 0.68 0.59 0.49
N LYS A 50 0.84 1.90 0.57
CA LYS A 50 0.94 2.63 1.82
C LYS A 50 -0.20 3.64 1.91
N VAL A 51 -1.00 3.58 2.96
CA VAL A 51 -2.04 4.58 3.23
C VAL A 51 -1.76 5.29 4.53
N ARG A 52 -1.98 6.61 4.55
CA ARG A 52 -1.78 7.44 5.74
C ARG A 52 -3.11 7.63 6.45
N GLY A 53 -3.25 7.05 7.64
CA GLY A 53 -4.31 7.41 8.57
C GLY A 53 -3.85 8.46 9.57
N SER A 54 -4.73 8.85 10.51
CA SER A 54 -4.40 9.87 11.51
C SER A 54 -3.24 9.45 12.44
N ARG A 55 -3.20 8.17 12.85
CA ARG A 55 -2.24 7.65 13.84
C ARG A 55 -1.14 6.76 13.24
N TYR A 56 -1.48 5.97 12.22
CA TYR A 56 -0.58 4.97 11.63
C TYR A 56 -0.39 5.20 10.14
N GLN A 57 0.76 4.78 9.63
CA GLN A 57 0.92 4.47 8.22
C GLN A 57 0.77 2.97 8.06
N TYR A 58 -0.26 2.58 7.31
CA TYR A 58 -0.55 1.17 7.04
C TYR A 58 0.15 0.77 5.74
N THR A 59 0.87 -0.34 5.75
CA THR A 59 1.56 -0.87 4.57
C THR A 59 1.10 -2.29 4.26
N LEU A 60 0.63 -2.53 3.05
CA LEU A 60 0.40 -3.87 2.50
C LEU A 60 1.46 -4.17 1.43
N VAL A 61 2.10 -5.34 1.53
CA VAL A 61 3.12 -5.79 0.58
C VAL A 61 2.55 -6.88 -0.32
N VAL A 62 2.63 -6.69 -1.64
CA VAL A 62 2.15 -7.64 -2.65
C VAL A 62 3.29 -8.01 -3.59
N ASN A 63 3.67 -9.29 -3.59
CA ASN A 63 4.77 -9.82 -4.41
C ASN A 63 4.34 -10.25 -5.83
N ASP A 64 3.03 -10.35 -6.07
CA ASP A 64 2.46 -10.71 -7.37
C ASP A 64 2.00 -9.44 -8.11
N ALA A 65 2.60 -9.18 -9.27
CA ALA A 65 2.34 -7.97 -10.06
C ALA A 65 0.90 -7.89 -10.58
N THR A 66 0.29 -9.04 -10.91
CA THR A 66 -1.08 -9.10 -11.41
C THR A 66 -2.08 -8.81 -10.30
N LYS A 67 -1.87 -9.39 -9.11
CA LYS A 67 -2.68 -9.09 -7.92
C LYS A 67 -2.53 -7.62 -7.50
N ALA A 68 -1.32 -7.07 -7.57
CA ALA A 68 -1.08 -5.65 -7.29
C ALA A 68 -1.87 -4.75 -8.24
N LYS A 69 -1.86 -5.04 -9.56
CA LYS A 69 -2.64 -4.28 -10.54
C LYS A 69 -4.14 -4.32 -10.27
N LYS A 70 -4.69 -5.49 -9.95
CA LYS A 70 -6.11 -5.63 -9.58
C LYS A 70 -6.44 -4.86 -8.30
N LEU A 71 -5.61 -4.97 -7.27
CA LEU A 71 -5.81 -4.24 -6.02
C LEU A 71 -5.80 -2.72 -6.24
N GLN A 72 -4.89 -2.21 -7.06
CA GLN A 72 -4.83 -0.78 -7.38
C GLN A 72 -6.12 -0.29 -8.05
N GLN A 73 -6.73 -1.10 -8.91
CA GLN A 73 -8.03 -0.81 -9.54
C GLN A 73 -9.22 -0.89 -8.56
N SER A 74 -9.09 -1.65 -7.47
CA SER A 74 -10.12 -1.78 -6.43
C SER A 74 -10.08 -0.66 -5.40
N LEU A 75 -9.08 0.23 -5.44
CA LEU A 75 -9.00 1.36 -4.53
C LEU A 75 -10.10 2.39 -4.83
N PRO A 76 -10.62 3.10 -3.81
CA PRO A 76 -11.62 4.13 -4.02
C PRO A 76 -11.11 5.21 -4.99
N PRO A 77 -11.92 5.63 -5.98
CA PRO A 77 -11.51 6.65 -6.96
C PRO A 77 -11.31 8.03 -6.32
N THR A 78 -11.88 8.27 -5.13
CA THR A 78 -11.71 9.49 -4.34
C THR A 78 -10.37 9.56 -3.61
N LEU A 79 -9.61 8.47 -3.58
CA LEU A 79 -8.32 8.38 -2.90
C LEU A 79 -7.22 8.85 -3.84
N GLU A 80 -6.43 9.84 -3.41
CA GLU A 80 -5.32 10.34 -4.22
C GLU A 80 -4.18 9.30 -4.26
N ILE A 81 -3.84 8.81 -5.46
CA ILE A 81 -2.80 7.78 -5.64
C ILE A 81 -1.51 8.41 -6.15
N LYS A 82 -0.44 8.31 -5.35
CA LYS A 82 0.93 8.67 -5.74
C LYS A 82 1.75 7.42 -6.06
N ASN A 83 2.20 7.30 -7.31
CA ASN A 83 3.08 6.20 -7.74
C ASN A 83 4.56 6.57 -7.53
N LEU A 84 5.35 5.64 -6.97
CA LEU A 84 6.79 5.78 -6.66
C LEU A 84 7.62 4.56 -7.08
#